data_AF-A0A7R9G9V0-F1
#
_entry.id   AF-A0A7R9G9V0-F1
#
_cell.length_a   1.000
_cell.length_b   1.000
_cell.length_c   1.000
_cell.angle_alpha   90.00
_cell.angle_beta   90.00
_cell.angle_gamma   90.00
#
_symmetry.space_group_name_H-M   'P 1'
#
loop_
_entity.id
_entity.type
_entity.pdbx_description
1 polymer ?
#
loop_
_entity_poly.entity_id
_entity_poly.type
_entity_poly.pdbx_seq_one_letter_code
_entity_poly.pdbx_strand_id
1 'polypeptide(L)'
;MWGFSLPPEAGYPVNSGDGPRYLMMETHFDNRGMVPNLVDNSGLRFYYTPNLRAHDAGVMSLGMHPNWRHLIPPGQSAVLSQGHCTAPCTSQI
;
A
#
# COMPACT_ATOMS: atom_id res chain seq x y z
N MET A 1 -12.09 -18.20 0.65
CA MET A 1 -10.72 -17.83 0.26
C MET A 1 -10.51 -16.39 0.69
N TRP A 2 -9.53 -16.13 1.56
CA TRP A 2 -9.25 -14.79 2.09
C TRP A 2 -8.38 -14.04 1.09
N GLY A 3 -8.90 -12.97 0.52
CA GLY A 3 -8.20 -12.12 -0.45
C GLY A 3 -9.00 -10.84 -0.66
N PHE A 4 -8.32 -9.75 -0.99
CA PHE A 4 -9.00 -8.49 -1.27
C PHE A 4 -9.69 -8.57 -2.64
N SER A 5 -10.96 -8.18 -2.68
CA SER A 5 -11.76 -8.10 -3.91
C SER A 5 -12.18 -6.65 -4.11
N LEU A 6 -11.87 -6.10 -5.28
CA LEU A 6 -12.41 -4.81 -5.71
C LEU A 6 -13.92 -4.92 -5.96
N PRO A 7 -14.69 -3.86 -5.70
CA PRO A 7 -16.12 -3.84 -6.00
C PRO A 7 -16.36 -4.04 -7.51
N PRO A 8 -17.52 -4.59 -7.91
CA PRO A 8 -17.76 -5.00 -9.30
C PRO A 8 -17.67 -3.85 -10.30
N GLU A 9 -17.96 -2.63 -9.89
CA GLU A 9 -17.92 -1.41 -10.70
C GLU A 9 -16.53 -0.81 -10.90
N ALA A 10 -15.52 -1.20 -10.12
CA ALA A 10 -14.19 -0.58 -10.15
C ALA A 10 -13.04 -1.59 -10.34
N GLY A 11 -12.01 -1.22 -11.11
CA GLY A 11 -10.84 -2.07 -11.38
C GLY A 11 -9.54 -1.26 -11.38
N TYR A 12 -8.41 -1.85 -11.00
CA TYR A 12 -7.13 -1.17 -11.16
C TYR A 12 -6.64 -1.34 -12.61
N PRO A 13 -6.46 -0.27 -13.40
CA PRO A 13 -6.04 -0.39 -14.78
C PRO A 13 -4.58 -0.89 -14.85
N VAL A 14 -4.40 -2.05 -15.48
CA VAL A 14 -3.07 -2.62 -15.74
C VAL A 14 -2.82 -2.53 -17.23
N ASN A 15 -1.73 -1.85 -17.63
CA ASN A 15 -1.31 -1.72 -19.02
C ASN A 15 -2.31 -0.98 -19.94
N SER A 16 -2.86 0.16 -19.49
CA SER A 16 -3.32 1.19 -20.43
C SER A 16 -2.10 1.75 -21.18
N GLY A 17 -2.23 2.27 -22.40
CA GLY A 17 -1.07 2.61 -23.26
C GLY A 17 0.05 3.42 -22.59
N ASP A 18 -0.31 4.32 -21.67
CA ASP A 18 0.60 5.14 -20.85
C ASP A 18 0.74 4.67 -19.39
N GLY A 19 0.18 3.51 -19.06
CA GLY A 19 0.13 2.94 -17.71
C GLY A 19 1.44 2.26 -17.27
N PRO A 20 1.49 1.77 -16.02
CA PRO A 20 2.67 1.13 -15.46
C PRO A 20 3.05 -0.13 -16.25
N ARG A 21 4.30 -0.18 -16.72
CA ARG A 21 4.86 -1.28 -17.53
C ARG A 21 5.51 -2.38 -16.69
N TYR A 22 5.83 -2.07 -15.44
CA TYR A 22 6.52 -2.94 -14.52
C TYR A 22 5.80 -2.97 -13.19
N LEU A 23 5.83 -4.13 -12.53
CA LEU A 23 5.38 -4.29 -11.16
C LEU A 23 6.60 -4.35 -10.26
N MET A 24 6.60 -3.52 -9.22
CA MET A 24 7.59 -3.59 -8.14
C MET A 24 6.92 -4.25 -6.94
N MET A 25 7.52 -5.34 -6.47
CA MET A 25 7.08 -6.03 -5.25
C MET A 25 8.12 -5.77 -4.16
N GLU A 26 7.67 -5.23 -3.04
CA GLU A 26 8.46 -5.07 -1.84
C GLU A 26 8.03 -6.14 -0.81
N THR A 27 8.99 -6.93 -0.33
CA THR A 27 8.76 -7.96 0.68
C THR A 27 9.55 -7.62 1.95
N HIS A 28 8.84 -7.49 3.07
CA HIS A 28 9.47 -7.28 4.38
C HIS A 28 9.67 -8.63 5.10
N PHE A 29 10.93 -8.98 5.39
CA PHE A 29 11.29 -10.18 6.14
C PHE A 29 11.66 -9.86 7.59
N ASP A 30 10.98 -10.48 8.57
CA ASP A 30 11.41 -10.47 9.98
C ASP A 30 12.06 -11.82 10.33
N ASN A 31 13.39 -11.89 10.33
CA ASN A 31 14.18 -13.11 10.58
C ASN A 31 14.76 -13.15 12.02
N ARG A 32 13.89 -13.08 13.05
CA ARG A 32 14.33 -13.08 14.47
C ARG A 32 15.18 -14.28 14.87
N GLY A 33 14.91 -15.44 14.26
CA GLY A 33 15.64 -16.68 14.52
C GLY A 33 17.01 -16.76 13.84
N MET A 34 17.37 -15.74 13.03
CA MET A 34 18.61 -15.69 12.24
C MET A 34 18.86 -16.98 11.46
N VAL A 35 17.80 -17.54 10.87
CA VAL A 35 17.90 -18.83 10.16
C VAL A 35 18.75 -18.63 8.91
N PRO A 36 19.89 -19.34 8.78
CA PRO A 36 20.75 -19.19 7.63
C PRO A 36 20.18 -19.95 6.43
N ASN A 37 20.51 -19.49 5.22
CA ASN A 37 20.21 -20.17 3.96
C ASN A 37 18.72 -20.44 3.69
N LEU A 38 17.81 -19.63 4.24
CA LEU A 38 16.39 -19.72 3.94
C LEU A 38 16.12 -19.24 2.51
N VAL A 39 15.43 -20.06 1.73
CA VAL A 39 14.94 -19.70 0.39
C VAL A 39 13.44 -19.44 0.48
N ASP A 40 13.03 -18.21 0.14
CA ASP A 40 11.63 -17.81 0.06
C ASP A 40 11.19 -17.65 -1.40
N ASN A 41 9.95 -18.06 -1.69
CA ASN A 41 9.30 -17.89 -3.00
C ASN A 41 7.90 -17.29 -2.81
N SER A 42 7.72 -16.47 -1.77
CA SER A 42 6.45 -15.81 -1.50
C SER A 42 6.17 -14.73 -2.54
N GLY A 43 4.89 -14.43 -2.76
CA GLY A 43 4.49 -13.42 -3.71
C GLY A 43 2.98 -13.15 -3.71
N LEU A 44 2.52 -12.43 -4.72
CA LEU A 44 1.13 -12.03 -4.89
C LEU A 44 0.52 -12.72 -6.11
N ARG A 45 -0.77 -13.06 -6.01
CA ARG A 45 -1.58 -13.55 -7.14
C ARG A 45 -2.61 -12.49 -7.51
N PHE A 46 -2.50 -11.96 -8.73
CA PHE A 46 -3.46 -11.02 -9.29
C PHE A 46 -4.51 -11.75 -10.12
N TYR A 47 -5.77 -11.37 -9.94
CA TYR A 47 -6.88 -11.78 -10.80
C TYR A 47 -7.33 -10.57 -11.60
N TYR A 48 -7.30 -10.68 -12.92
CA TYR A 48 -7.58 -9.58 -13.84
C TYR A 48 -8.53 -10.00 -14.96
N THR A 49 -9.08 -9.02 -15.66
CA THR A 49 -9.96 -9.20 -16.82
C THR A 49 -9.50 -8.26 -17.93
N PRO A 50 -9.64 -8.65 -19.21
CA PRO A 50 -9.37 -7.74 -20.33
C PRO A 50 -10.44 -6.63 -20.46
N ASN A 51 -11.61 -6.80 -19.84
CA ASN A 51 -12.70 -5.83 -19.92
C ASN A 51 -12.55 -4.76 -18.84
N LEU A 52 -12.49 -3.49 -19.24
CA LEU A 52 -12.51 -2.37 -18.32
C LEU A 52 -13.83 -2.33 -17.55
N ARG A 53 -13.75 -1.93 -16.28
CA ARG A 53 -14.92 -1.69 -15.43
C ARG A 53 -15.36 -0.23 -15.56
N ALA A 54 -16.48 0.13 -14.92
CA ALA A 54 -17.05 1.47 -15.02
C ALA A 54 -16.14 2.56 -14.42
N HIS A 55 -15.36 2.22 -13.39
CA HIS A 55 -14.49 3.15 -12.68
C HIS A 55 -13.07 2.59 -12.51
N ASP A 56 -12.08 3.47 -12.56
CA ASP A 56 -10.71 3.13 -12.19
C ASP A 56 -10.56 3.20 -10.66
N ALA A 57 -10.01 2.14 -10.08
CA ALA A 57 -9.71 2.07 -8.66
C ALA A 57 -8.36 2.75 -8.38
N GLY A 58 -8.32 3.55 -7.31
CA GLY A 58 -7.09 4.16 -6.78
C GLY A 58 -6.80 3.71 -5.36
N VAL A 59 -5.55 3.89 -4.92
CA VAL A 59 -5.14 3.70 -3.53
C VAL A 59 -4.62 5.03 -2.99
N MET A 60 -5.12 5.46 -1.83
CA MET A 60 -4.70 6.68 -1.17
C MET A 60 -4.09 6.35 0.19
N SER A 61 -2.82 6.71 0.38
CA SER A 61 -2.14 6.59 1.67
C SER A 61 -2.30 7.88 2.47
N LEU A 62 -2.97 7.82 3.62
CA LEU A 62 -3.18 8.94 4.52
C LEU A 62 -2.54 8.66 5.88
N GLY A 63 -2.00 9.70 6.52
CA GLY A 63 -1.45 9.60 7.85
C GLY A 63 -0.15 10.38 8.01
N MET A 64 0.69 9.92 8.92
CA MET A 64 1.99 10.52 9.20
C MET A 64 3.09 9.74 8.49
N HIS A 65 3.95 10.46 7.80
CA HIS A 65 5.12 9.85 7.17
C HIS A 65 6.13 9.41 8.23
N PRO A 66 6.68 8.18 8.19
CA PRO A 66 7.76 7.77 9.08
C PRO A 66 8.97 8.68 8.84
N ASN A 67 9.22 9.59 9.76
CA ASN A 67 10.33 10.51 9.67
C ASN A 67 10.92 10.74 11.07
N TRP A 68 12.20 11.12 11.12
CA TRP A 68 12.96 11.32 12.34
C TRP A 68 12.46 12.49 13.21
N ARG A 69 11.53 13.32 12.71
CA ARG A 69 10.92 14.41 13.48
C ARG A 69 9.66 13.97 14.22
N HIS A 70 9.11 12.80 13.90
CA HIS A 70 8.05 12.21 14.71
C HIS A 70 8.65 11.40 15.86
N LEU A 71 8.51 11.92 17.07
CA LEU A 71 9.10 11.34 18.28
C LEU A 71 8.00 10.91 19.25
N ILE A 72 8.16 9.71 19.80
CA ILE A 72 7.37 9.20 20.92
C ILE A 72 8.30 9.17 22.13
N PRO A 73 8.12 10.06 23.12
CA PRO A 73 9.01 10.10 24.27
C PRO A 73 8.90 8.83 25.12
N PRO A 74 10.01 8.35 25.72
CA PRO A 74 9.99 7.19 26.58
C PRO A 74 9.19 7.45 27.87
N GLY A 75 8.52 6.42 28.39
CA GLY A 75 7.81 6.46 29.67
C GLY A 75 6.43 7.13 29.66
N GLN A 76 5.93 7.56 28.50
CA GLN A 76 4.59 8.12 28.39
C GLN A 76 3.53 7.01 28.43
N SER A 77 2.46 7.21 29.22
CA SER A 77 1.33 6.28 29.27
C SER A 77 0.46 6.32 28.00
N ALA A 78 0.42 7.47 27.32
CA ALA A 78 -0.25 7.66 26.05
C ALA A 78 0.41 8.80 25.25
N VAL A 79 0.46 8.65 23.93
CA VAL A 79 0.89 9.70 22.99
C VAL A 79 -0.10 9.71 21.82
N LEU A 80 -0.62 10.89 21.47
CA LEU A 80 -1.47 11.07 20.31
C LEU A 80 -0.65 11.53 19.11
N SER A 81 -0.57 10.68 18.09
CA SER A 81 0.07 10.99 16.81
C SER A 81 -1.02 11.28 15.77
N GLN A 82 -1.00 12.47 15.16
CA GLN A 82 -2.00 12.88 14.19
C GLN A 82 -1.38 13.35 12.85
N GLY A 83 -1.86 12.78 11.75
CA GLY A 83 -1.58 13.21 10.39
C GLY A 83 -2.81 13.82 9.75
N HIS A 84 -2.61 14.79 8.86
CA HIS A 84 -3.70 15.53 8.21
C HIS A 84 -3.46 15.66 6.71
N CYS A 85 -4.51 15.49 5.91
CA CYS A 85 -4.58 16.06 4.55
C CYS A 85 -5.53 17.26 4.63
N THR A 86 -4.97 18.45 4.54
CA THR A 86 -5.72 19.72 4.64
C THR A 86 -6.45 20.03 3.33
N ALA A 87 -7.37 20.99 3.33
CA ALA A 87 -8.12 21.36 2.11
C ALA A 87 -7.22 21.66 0.89
N PRO A 88 -6.06 22.34 1.04
CA PRO A 88 -5.12 22.50 -0.08
C PRO A 88 -4.52 21.18 -0.60
N CYS A 89 -4.39 20.14 0.23
CA CYS A 89 -3.95 18.81 -0.19
C CYS A 89 -5.03 18.14 -1.06
N THR A 90 -6.30 18.20 -0.62
CA THR A 90 -7.42 17.62 -1.37
C THR A 90 -7.76 18.38 -2.66
N SER A 91 -7.43 19.67 -2.76
CA SER A 91 -7.72 20.46 -3.97
C SER A 91 -6.74 20.21 -5.13
N GLN A 92 -5.74 19.36 -4.93
CA GLN A 92 -4.72 19.01 -5.94
C GLN A 92 -4.95 17.62 -6.55
N ILE A 93 -6.00 16.93 -6.10
CA ILE A 93 -6.40 15.59 -6.55
C ILE A 93 -7.57 15.75 -7.52
#